data_AF-A0A4P5R0Y8-F1
#
_entry.id   AF-A0A4P5R0Y8-F1
#
_cell.length_a   1.000
_cell.length_b   1.000
_cell.length_c   1.000
_cell.angle_alpha   90.00
_cell.angle_beta   90.00
_cell.angle_gamma   90.00
#
_symmetry.space_group_name_H-M   'P 1'
#
loop_
_entity.id
_entity.type
_entity.pdbx_description
1 polymer ?
#
loop_
_entity_poly.entity_id
_entity_poly.type
_entity_poly.pdbx_seq_one_letter_code
_entity_poly.pdbx_strand_id
1 'polypeptide(L)' 'MLVVCEVKARRNQAFGSPFEAVTHGKVLRLRRATAAFLNANGVGLPPIREVRFDAAAVIGAQVEVRESVV' A
#
# COMPACT_ATOMS: atom_id res chain seq x y z
N MET A 1 -12.30 8.02 -5.96
CA MET A 1 -11.66 6.98 -5.13
C MET A 1 -10.16 7.00 -5.39
N LEU A 2 -9.35 7.19 -4.35
CA LEU A 2 -7.90 7.12 -4.38
C LEU A 2 -7.45 5.71 -3.98
N VAL A 3 -6.55 5.10 -4.75
CA VAL A 3 -5.91 3.83 -4.40
C VAL A 3 -4.44 4.08 -4.12
N VAL A 4 -3.96 3.62 -2.97
CA VAL A 4 -2.58 3.72 -2.54
C VAL A 4 -2.02 2.31 -2.46
N CYS A 5 -1.04 1.99 -3.30
CA CYS A 5 -0.50 0.64 -3.39
C CYS A 5 0.95 0.58 -2.87
N GLU A 6 1.19 -0.17 -1.78
CA GLU A 6 2.54 -0.52 -1.34
C GLU A 6 3.08 -1.66 -2.21
N VAL A 7 4.19 -1.42 -2.92
CA VAL A 7 4.81 -2.44 -3.78
C VAL A 7 6.01 -3.06 -3.09
N LYS A 8 6.02 -4.39 -3.01
CA LYS A 8 7.11 -5.19 -2.44
C LYS A 8 7.69 -6.13 -3.49
N ALA A 9 8.85 -5.74 -4.03
CA ALA A 9 9.64 -6.61 -4.90
C ALA A 9 10.56 -7.54 -4.09
N ARG A 10 10.66 -8.81 -4.49
CA ARG A 10 11.62 -9.80 -3.99
C ARG A 10 12.07 -10.75 -5.11
N ARG A 11 13.28 -11.33 -4.98
CA ARG A 11 13.77 -12.35 -5.92
C ARG A 11 13.02 -13.68 -5.78
N ASN A 12 12.66 -14.06 -4.57
CA ASN A 12 11.93 -15.29 -4.23
C ASN A 12 11.23 -15.14 -2.86
N GLN A 13 10.60 -16.23 -2.38
CA GLN A 13 9.86 -16.29 -1.12
C GLN A 13 10.69 -16.83 0.07
N ALA A 14 12.03 -16.83 -0.01
CA ALA A 14 12.88 -17.40 1.04
C ALA A 14 12.74 -16.71 2.43
N PHE A 15 12.13 -15.53 2.47
CA PHE A 15 11.88 -14.74 3.68
C PHE A 15 10.38 -14.56 3.94
N GLY A 16 9.58 -15.59 3.64
CA GLY A 16 8.13 -15.54 3.76
C GLY A 16 7.46 -14.72 2.64
N SER A 17 6.16 -14.57 2.77
CA SER A 17 5.37 -13.84 1.79
C SER A 17 5.74 -12.35 1.78
N PRO A 18 5.87 -11.70 0.60
CA PRO A 18 6.02 -10.24 0.53
C PRO A 18 4.93 -9.48 1.29
N PHE A 19 3.71 -10.05 1.40
CA PHE A 19 2.58 -9.46 2.11
C PHE A 19 2.74 -9.48 3.63
N GLU A 20 3.49 -10.42 4.21
CA GLU A 20 3.79 -10.43 5.66
C GLU A 20 4.62 -9.21 6.08
N ALA A 21 5.30 -8.56 5.14
CA ALA A 21 6.03 -7.32 5.39
C ALA A 21 5.13 -6.08 5.48
N VAL A 22 3.82 -6.20 5.19
CA VAL A 22 2.82 -5.15 5.37
C VAL A 22 2.36 -5.14 6.82
N THR A 23 3.23 -4.66 7.71
CA THR A 23 2.96 -4.61 9.15
C THR A 23 2.05 -3.43 9.51
N HIS A 24 1.45 -3.45 10.70
CA HIS A 24 0.69 -2.32 11.23
C HIS A 24 1.48 -1.00 11.22
N GLY A 25 2.79 -1.05 11.52
CA GLY A 25 3.66 0.12 11.45
C GLY A 25 3.78 0.70 10.02
N LYS A 26 3.80 -0.16 8.99
CA LYS A 26 3.75 0.29 7.59
C LYS A 26 2.41 0.90 7.22
N VAL A 27 1.32 0.30 7.69
CA VAL A 27 -0.03 0.82 7.45
C VAL A 27 -0.17 2.26 7.97
N LEU A 28 0.30 2.52 9.20
CA LEU A 28 0.30 3.88 9.75
C LEU A 28 1.14 4.86 8.92
N ARG A 29 2.27 4.40 8.37
CA ARG A 29 3.13 5.21 7.49
C ARG A 29 2.42 5.54 6.17
N LEU A 30 1.75 4.56 5.56
CA LEU A 30 0.97 4.76 4.33
C LEU A 30 -0.16 5.77 4.54
N ARG A 31 -0.90 5.66 5.65
CA ARG A 31 -1.96 6.63 6.00
C ARG A 31 -1.42 8.05 6.13
N ARG A 32 -0.29 8.23 6.82
CA ARG A 32 0.37 9.54 6.98
C ARG A 32 0.88 10.10 5.64
N ALA A 33 1.55 9.27 4.83
CA ALA A 33 2.03 9.66 3.52
C ALA A 33 0.88 10.08 2.59
N THR A 34 -0.23 9.35 2.65
CA THR A 34 -1.44 9.65 1.87
C THR A 34 -2.06 10.98 2.27
N ALA A 35 -2.19 11.24 3.58
CA ALA A 35 -2.67 12.53 4.07
C ALA A 35 -1.76 13.69 3.63
N ALA A 36 -0.44 13.50 3.70
CA ALA A 36 0.52 14.50 3.23
C ALA A 36 0.41 14.75 1.71
N PHE A 37 0.28 13.70 0.91
CA PHE A 37 0.07 13.80 -0.54
C PHE A 37 -1.21 14.58 -0.86
N LEU A 38 -2.33 14.23 -0.24
CA LEU A 38 -3.61 14.91 -0.47
C LEU A 38 -3.55 16.40 -0.11
N ASN A 39 -2.92 16.72 1.01
CA ASN A 39 -2.71 18.11 1.44
C ASN A 39 -1.84 18.89 0.45
N ALA A 40 -0.74 18.31 -0.01
CA ALA A 40 0.17 18.94 -0.98
C ALA A 40 -0.49 19.20 -2.35
N ASN A 41 -1.51 18.41 -2.71
CA ASN A 41 -2.25 18.56 -3.97
C ASN A 41 -3.55 19.36 -3.83
N GLY A 42 -3.84 19.94 -2.66
CA GLY A 42 -5.03 20.78 -2.45
C GLY A 42 -6.37 20.03 -2.51
N VAL A 43 -6.35 18.70 -2.42
CA VAL A 43 -7.55 17.84 -2.58
C VAL A 43 -8.39 17.78 -1.30
N GLY A 44 -7.85 18.26 -0.17
CA GLY A 44 -8.45 18.05 1.15
C GLY A 44 -8.41 16.58 1.57
N LEU A 45 -8.86 16.27 2.79
CA LEU A 45 -9.00 14.88 3.23
C LEU A 45 -10.36 14.33 2.75
N PRO A 46 -10.38 13.38 1.81
CA PRO A 46 -11.62 12.75 1.37
C PRO A 46 -12.19 11.87 2.49
N PRO A 47 -13.48 11.48 2.42
CA PRO A 47 -14.04 10.47 3.30
C PRO A 47 -13.17 9.21 3.32
N ILE A 48 -13.00 8.59 4.49
CA ILE A 48 -12.14 7.40 4.66
C ILE A 48 -12.49 6.29 3.66
N ARG A 49 -13.76 6.15 3.30
CA ARG A 49 -14.28 5.14 2.36
C ARG A 49 -13.81 5.34 0.92
N GLU A 50 -13.27 6.51 0.59
CA GLU A 50 -12.80 6.84 -0.75
C GLU A 50 -11.30 6.62 -0.91
N VAL A 51 -10.59 6.16 0.13
CA VAL A 51 -9.17 5.80 0.09
C VAL A 51 -9.02 4.31 0.33
N ARG A 52 -8.51 3.59 -0.67
CA ARG A 52 -8.21 2.16 -0.57
C ARG A 52 -6.69 1.96 -0.48
N PHE A 53 -6.26 1.10 0.43
CA PHE A 53 -4.85 0.71 0.53
C PHE A 53 -4.68 -0.71 0.04
N ASP A 54 -3.88 -0.86 -1.01
CA ASP A 54 -3.57 -2.14 -1.64
C ASP A 54 -2.10 -2.48 -1.38
N ALA A 55 -1.74 -3.75 -1.56
CA ALA A 55 -0.35 -4.18 -1.63
C ALA A 55 -0.11 -5.01 -2.88
N ALA A 56 1.04 -4.81 -3.52
CA ALA A 56 1.48 -5.62 -4.65
C ALA A 56 2.78 -6.35 -4.32
N ALA A 57 2.81 -7.66 -4.53
CA ALA A 57 4.00 -8.48 -4.46
C ALA A 57 4.54 -8.69 -5.88
N VAL A 58 5.83 -8.40 -6.09
CA VAL A 58 6.50 -8.65 -7.36
C VAL A 58 7.60 -9.70 -7.13
N ILE A 59 7.48 -10.85 -7.80
CA ILE A 59 8.47 -11.93 -7.74
C ILE A 59 8.80 -12.38 -9.17
N GLY A 60 10.05 -12.15 -9.59
CA GLY A 60 10.44 -12.35 -10.99
C GLY A 60 9.60 -11.46 -11.91
N ALA A 61 8.91 -12.08 -12.87
CA ALA A 61 7.98 -11.40 -13.79
C ALA A 61 6.51 -11.46 -13.34
N GLN A 62 6.22 -11.97 -12.15
CA GLN A 62 4.87 -12.14 -11.64
C GLN A 62 4.51 -11.02 -10.67
N VAL A 63 3.26 -10.54 -10.78
CA VAL A 63 2.68 -9.52 -9.90
C VAL A 63 1.39 -10.08 -9.29
N GLU A 64 1.34 -10.16 -7.96
CA GLU A 64 0.13 -10.46 -7.19
C GLU A 64 -0.31 -9.20 -6.46
N VAL A 65 -1.58 -8.83 -6.55
CA VAL A 65 -2.16 -7.68 -5.86
C VAL A 65 -3.18 -8.14 -4.84
N ARG A 66 -3.10 -7.60 -3.62
CA ARG A 66 -4.13 -7.73 -2.59
C ARG A 66 -4.75 -6.37 -2.34
N GLU A 67 -6.05 -6.30 -2.52
CA GLU A 67 -6.82 -5.09 -2.27
C GLU A 67 -7.20 -4.97 -0.80
N SER A 68 -7.36 -3.75 -0.31
CA SER A 68 -7.89 -3.47 1.03
C SER A 68 -7.12 -4.19 2.16
N VAL A 69 -5.79 -4.05 2.16
CA VAL A 69 -4.91 -4.68 3.17
C VAL A 69 -4.86 -3.91 4.50
N VAL A 70 -5.72 -2.90 4.66
CA VAL A 70 -5.79 -1.93 5.76
C VAL A 70 -7.23 -1.73 6.21
#